data_AF-A0ABD3SS82-F1
#
_entry.id   AF-A0ABD3SS82-F1
#
_cell.length_a   1.000
_cell.length_b   1.000
_cell.length_c   1.000
_cell.angle_alpha   90.00
_cell.angle_beta   90.00
_cell.angle_gamma   90.00
#
_symmetry.space_group_name_H-M   'P 1'
#
loop_
_entity.id
_entity.type
_entity.pdbx_description
1 polymer ?
#
loop_
_entity_poly.entity_id
_entity_poly.type
_entity_poly.pdbx_seq_one_letter_code
_entity_poly.pdbx_strand_id
1 'polypeptide(L)'
;MAKHHPDLVMCRKQPGIAIGRLCEKCDGKCVICDSFVNPSTIVHTCDECNYGSFEGRCVVCGGVGVTDAYYCRECVQLGKDRDGCPKIVNLGSTKTDLFYERKKYGFKKR
;
A
#
# COMPACT_ATOMS: atom_id res chain seq x y z
N MET A 1 4.83 5.93 2.22
CA MET A 1 4.31 6.63 1.04
C MET A 1 2.88 7.10 1.25
N ALA A 2 2.01 6.39 1.97
CA ALA A 2 0.60 6.78 2.08
C ALA A 2 0.42 8.10 2.87
N LYS A 3 1.10 8.28 4.02
CA LYS A 3 0.90 9.47 4.88
C LYS A 3 1.51 10.75 4.29
N HIS A 4 2.58 10.62 3.52
CA HIS A 4 3.33 11.75 2.99
C HIS A 4 2.69 12.38 1.73
N HIS A 5 1.75 11.67 1.11
CA HIS A 5 1.13 12.06 -0.15
C HIS A 5 -0.38 12.19 0.06
N PRO A 6 -0.92 13.42 0.26
CA PRO A 6 -2.32 13.64 0.58
C PRO A 6 -3.27 13.30 -0.57
N ASP A 7 -2.74 13.12 -1.78
CA ASP A 7 -3.46 12.72 -2.98
C ASP A 7 -3.76 11.22 -3.05
N LEU A 8 -3.15 10.39 -2.19
CA LEU A 8 -3.39 8.95 -2.20
C LEU A 8 -4.70 8.58 -1.49
N VAL A 9 -5.56 7.86 -2.23
CA VAL A 9 -6.90 7.44 -1.81
C VAL A 9 -6.87 5.96 -1.47
N MET A 10 -7.30 5.63 -0.25
CA MET A 10 -7.49 4.25 0.20
C MET A 10 -8.86 3.73 -0.22
N CYS A 11 -8.96 2.41 -0.46
CA CYS A 11 -10.18 1.74 -0.88
C CYS A 11 -11.32 1.84 0.16
N ARG A 12 -11.03 1.56 1.44
CA ARG A 12 -11.98 1.60 2.58
C ARG A 12 -13.23 0.71 2.46
N LYS A 13 -13.28 -0.22 1.50
CA LYS A 13 -14.31 -1.25 1.42
C LYS A 13 -14.19 -2.26 2.58
N GLN A 14 -15.24 -3.04 2.82
CA GLN A 14 -15.23 -4.11 3.82
C GLN A 14 -14.06 -5.07 3.56
N PRO A 15 -13.17 -5.32 4.54
CA PRO A 15 -12.07 -6.24 4.36
C PRO A 15 -12.60 -7.68 4.28
N GLY A 16 -12.00 -8.47 3.38
CA GLY A 16 -12.28 -9.89 3.24
C GLY A 16 -11.29 -10.74 4.02
N ILE A 17 -11.12 -11.99 3.61
CA ILE A 17 -10.19 -12.94 4.24
C ILE A 17 -8.75 -12.77 3.75
N ALA A 18 -8.56 -12.15 2.58
CA ALA A 18 -7.26 -12.05 1.93
C ALA A 18 -6.26 -11.22 2.75
N ILE A 19 -5.05 -11.76 2.92
CA ILE A 19 -3.96 -11.07 3.61
C ILE A 19 -3.33 -10.06 2.65
N GLY A 20 -3.19 -8.82 3.10
CA GLY A 20 -2.50 -7.77 2.37
C GLY A 20 -1.00 -8.06 2.27
N ARG A 21 -0.39 -7.79 1.11
CA ARG A 21 1.05 -7.98 0.87
C ARG A 21 1.77 -6.65 0.70
N LEU A 22 3.08 -6.63 0.93
CA LEU A 22 3.98 -5.51 0.65
C LEU A 22 5.09 -5.96 -0.31
N CYS A 23 5.54 -5.06 -1.19
CA CYS A 23 6.72 -5.31 -2.01
C CYS A 23 8.00 -4.99 -1.22
N GLU A 24 9.15 -5.41 -1.74
CA GLU A 24 10.48 -5.18 -1.12
C GLU A 24 10.76 -3.72 -0.75
N LYS A 25 10.23 -2.75 -1.53
CA LYS A 25 10.43 -1.30 -1.26
C LYS A 25 9.55 -0.76 -0.14
N CYS A 26 8.44 -1.45 0.12
CA CYS A 26 7.46 -1.08 1.13
C CYS A 26 7.54 -1.98 2.36
N ASP A 27 8.48 -2.93 2.38
CA ASP A 27 8.58 -3.94 3.42
C ASP A 27 8.78 -3.33 4.81
N GLY A 28 8.20 -3.99 5.81
CA GLY A 28 8.23 -3.59 7.22
C GLY A 28 7.41 -2.33 7.58
N LYS A 29 6.79 -1.65 6.60
CA LYS A 29 6.01 -0.42 6.86
C LYS A 29 4.59 -0.73 7.31
N CYS A 30 4.13 0.00 8.32
CA CYS A 30 2.72 0.10 8.65
C CYS A 30 1.95 0.75 7.48
N VAL A 31 0.86 0.12 7.06
CA VAL A 31 0.09 0.55 5.88
C VAL A 31 -0.59 1.93 6.03
N ILE A 32 -0.72 2.43 7.26
CA ILE A 32 -1.37 3.73 7.55
C ILE A 32 -0.35 4.83 7.80
N CYS A 33 0.54 4.64 8.78
CA CYS A 33 1.45 5.71 9.22
C CYS A 33 2.87 5.60 8.66
N ASP A 34 3.16 4.58 7.85
CA ASP A 34 4.48 4.29 7.30
C ASP A 34 5.58 4.00 8.36
N SER A 35 5.21 3.78 9.63
CA SER A 35 6.14 3.39 10.71
C SER A 35 6.70 1.98 10.51
N PHE A 36 7.97 1.77 10.88
CA PHE A 36 8.66 0.47 10.79
C PHE A 36 8.67 -0.32 12.11
N VAL A 37 8.10 0.22 13.18
CA VAL A 37 8.22 -0.34 14.53
C VAL A 37 6.89 -0.84 15.07
N ASN A 38 6.98 -1.84 15.95
CA ASN A 38 5.86 -2.41 16.71
C ASN A 38 4.68 -2.89 15.83
N PRO A 39 4.89 -3.84 14.90
CA PRO A 39 3.78 -4.50 14.20
C PRO A 39 2.88 -5.23 15.21
N SER A 40 1.57 -5.14 15.04
CA SER A 40 0.59 -5.71 15.98
C SER A 40 -0.45 -6.60 15.28
N THR A 41 -1.06 -6.11 14.21
CA THR A 41 -2.19 -6.80 13.56
C THR A 41 -1.90 -6.96 12.06
N ILE A 42 -2.23 -8.13 11.51
CA ILE A 42 -2.11 -8.40 10.07
C ILE A 42 -3.16 -7.58 9.30
N VAL A 43 -2.82 -7.12 8.11
CA VAL A 43 -3.73 -6.37 7.25
C VAL A 43 -4.57 -7.31 6.42
N HIS A 44 -5.88 -7.04 6.36
CA HIS A 44 -6.80 -7.71 5.45
C HIS A 44 -7.25 -6.78 4.32
N THR A 45 -7.31 -7.30 3.10
CA THR A 45 -7.79 -6.57 1.91
C THR A 45 -9.19 -7.01 1.51
N CYS A 46 -9.98 -6.12 0.90
CA CYS A 46 -11.27 -6.49 0.34
C CYS A 46 -11.13 -7.41 -0.88
N ASP A 47 -12.18 -8.17 -1.18
CA ASP A 47 -12.15 -9.19 -2.25
C ASP A 47 -11.88 -8.58 -3.63
N GLU A 48 -12.43 -7.39 -3.90
CA GLU A 48 -12.17 -6.69 -5.17
C GLU A 48 -10.70 -6.28 -5.33
N CYS A 49 -10.04 -5.86 -4.25
CA CYS A 49 -8.64 -5.43 -4.27
C CYS A 49 -7.64 -6.61 -4.35
N ASN A 50 -8.15 -7.83 -4.21
CA ASN A 50 -7.38 -9.07 -4.29
C ASN A 50 -7.90 -10.02 -5.39
N TYR A 51 -8.60 -9.50 -6.41
CA TYR A 51 -9.13 -10.31 -7.49
C TYR A 51 -8.23 -10.33 -8.74
N GLY A 52 -7.99 -11.53 -9.28
CA GLY A 52 -7.29 -11.75 -10.55
C GLY A 52 -5.89 -11.12 -10.57
N SER A 53 -5.61 -10.26 -11.55
CA SER A 53 -4.31 -9.61 -11.69
C SER A 53 -3.87 -8.76 -10.49
N PHE A 54 -4.78 -8.38 -9.59
CA PHE A 54 -4.47 -7.62 -8.38
C PHE A 54 -4.09 -8.47 -7.16
N GLU A 55 -4.24 -9.79 -7.29
CA GLU A 55 -3.89 -10.75 -6.26
C GLU A 55 -2.41 -10.64 -5.89
N GLY A 56 -2.12 -10.70 -4.59
CA GLY A 56 -0.74 -10.65 -4.07
C GLY A 56 0.00 -9.34 -4.37
N ARG A 57 -0.68 -8.29 -4.87
CA ARG A 57 -0.04 -6.99 -5.11
C ARG A 57 0.07 -6.17 -3.84
N CYS A 58 1.17 -5.42 -3.76
CA CYS A 58 1.50 -4.50 -2.69
C CYS A 58 0.35 -3.52 -2.40
N VAL A 59 -0.09 -3.47 -1.14
CA VAL A 59 -1.18 -2.62 -0.65
C VAL A 59 -0.90 -1.12 -0.84
N VAL A 60 0.37 -0.72 -0.78
CA VAL A 60 0.78 0.69 -0.86
C VAL A 60 1.09 1.13 -2.29
N CYS A 61 1.79 0.30 -3.08
CA CYS A 61 2.35 0.76 -4.35
C CYS A 61 1.89 -0.01 -5.59
N GLY A 62 1.16 -1.13 -5.42
CA GLY A 62 0.69 -1.98 -6.51
C GLY A 62 1.77 -2.85 -7.18
N GLY A 63 3.01 -2.88 -6.67
CA GLY A 63 4.05 -3.80 -7.13
C GLY A 63 3.83 -5.25 -6.68
N VAL A 64 4.71 -6.17 -7.08
CA VAL A 64 4.65 -7.59 -6.65
C VAL A 64 4.87 -7.66 -5.13
N GLY A 65 3.93 -8.27 -4.41
CA GLY A 65 4.01 -8.46 -2.97
C GLY A 65 4.87 -9.67 -2.62
N VAL A 66 5.74 -9.50 -1.64
CA VAL A 66 6.68 -10.51 -1.15
C VAL A 66 6.37 -10.84 0.30
N THR A 67 6.23 -9.83 1.14
CA THR A 67 5.98 -9.96 2.58
C THR A 67 4.54 -9.62 2.95
N ASP A 68 4.09 -10.06 4.12
CA ASP A 68 2.77 -9.72 4.64
C ASP A 68 2.73 -8.30 5.22
N ALA A 69 1.60 -7.62 5.04
CA ALA A 69 1.39 -6.27 5.50
C ALA A 69 0.84 -6.24 6.94
N TYR A 70 1.25 -5.24 7.72
CA TYR A 70 0.86 -5.10 9.13
C TYR A 70 0.39 -3.68 9.46
N TYR A 71 -0.44 -3.58 10.50
CA TYR A 71 -0.72 -2.36 11.25
C TYR A 71 0.18 -2.29 12.47
N CYS A 72 0.77 -1.12 12.73
CA CYS A 72 1.51 -0.88 13.96
C CYS A 72 0.55 -0.75 15.16
N ARG A 73 1.08 -1.01 16.36
CA ARG A 73 0.32 -0.95 17.62
C ARG A 73 -0.39 0.38 17.85
N GLU A 74 0.24 1.50 17.49
CA GLU A 74 -0.38 2.83 17.62
C GLU A 74 -1.60 3.00 16.72
N CYS A 75 -1.53 2.50 15.47
CA CYS A 75 -2.67 2.57 14.56
C CYS A 75 -3.83 1.70 15.04
N VAL A 76 -3.54 0.55 15.63
CA VAL A 76 -4.55 -0.34 16.23
C VAL A 76 -5.18 0.30 17.48
N GLN A 77 -4.38 0.93 18.34
CA GLN A 77 -4.90 1.65 19.52
C GLN A 77 -5.80 2.82 19.14
N LEU A 78 -5.51 3.50 18.04
CA LEU A 78 -6.34 4.57 17.48
C LEU A 78 -7.54 4.04 16.67
N GLY A 79 -7.69 2.72 16.53
CA GLY A 79 -8.79 2.08 15.79
C GLY A 79 -8.70 2.21 14.26
N LYS A 80 -7.56 2.64 13.71
CA LYS A 80 -7.38 2.87 12.26
C LYS A 80 -7.31 1.57 11.45
N ASP A 81 -7.06 0.45 12.11
CA ASP A 81 -7.13 -0.90 11.53
C ASP A 81 -8.56 -1.32 11.17
N ARG A 82 -9.58 -0.63 11.69
CA ARG A 82 -11.01 -0.94 11.50
C ARG A 82 -11.71 -0.08 10.46
N ASP A 83 -11.02 0.88 9.86
CA ASP A 83 -11.55 1.79 8.84
C ASP A 83 -11.92 1.10 7.51
N GLY A 84 -11.45 -0.14 7.29
CA GLY A 84 -11.67 -0.92 6.07
C GLY A 84 -10.39 -1.21 5.28
N CYS A 85 -10.53 -1.65 4.03
CA CYS A 85 -9.43 -2.06 3.16
C CYS A 85 -8.41 -0.91 2.93
N PRO A 86 -7.13 -1.06 3.35
CA PRO A 86 -6.14 0.00 3.26
C PRO A 86 -5.43 0.08 1.91
N LYS A 87 -5.88 -0.68 0.88
CA LYS A 87 -5.23 -0.68 -0.43
C LYS A 87 -5.42 0.65 -1.15
N ILE A 88 -4.33 1.19 -1.67
CA ILE A 88 -4.33 2.44 -2.44
C ILE A 88 -4.82 2.16 -3.85
N VAL A 89 -5.86 2.88 -4.27
CA VAL A 89 -6.53 2.64 -5.56
C VAL A 89 -6.01 3.53 -6.69
N ASN A 90 -5.55 4.74 -6.36
CA ASN A 90 -5.05 5.69 -7.36
C ASN A 90 -3.53 5.70 -7.43
N LEU A 91 -3.01 6.16 -8.57
CA LEU A 91 -1.59 6.43 -8.76
C LEU A 91 -1.32 7.89 -8.40
N GLY A 92 -0.53 8.12 -7.34
CA GLY A 92 -0.21 9.48 -6.89
C GLY A 92 0.65 10.27 -7.89
N SER A 93 0.51 11.59 -7.83
CA SER A 93 1.17 12.61 -8.65
C SER A 93 2.69 12.46 -8.71
N THR A 94 3.32 12.19 -7.57
CA THR A 94 4.79 12.03 -7.51
C THR A 94 5.30 10.92 -8.42
N LYS A 95 4.57 9.80 -8.55
CA LYS A 95 4.98 8.70 -9.45
C LYS A 95 4.79 9.07 -10.92
N THR A 96 3.72 9.80 -11.24
CA THR A 96 3.46 10.23 -12.61
C THR A 96 4.50 11.26 -13.05
N ASP A 97 4.85 12.20 -12.19
CA ASP A 97 5.83 13.24 -12.49
C ASP A 97 7.22 12.63 -12.71
N LEU A 98 7.67 11.75 -11.81
CA LEU A 98 8.92 11.00 -11.96
C LEU A 98 8.99 10.20 -13.27
N PHE A 99 7.87 9.67 -13.74
CA PHE A 99 7.82 8.95 -15.01
C PHE A 99 8.05 9.89 -16.20
N TYR A 100 7.36 11.03 -16.23
CA TYR A 100 7.50 12.00 -17.33
C TYR A 100 8.84 12.73 -17.32
N GLU A 101 9.40 13.04 -16.15
CA GLU A 101 10.75 13.59 -16.03
C GLU A 101 11.79 12.65 -16.62
N ARG A 102 11.72 11.35 -16.32
CA ARG A 102 12.63 10.35 -16.91
C ARG A 102 12.47 10.23 -18.42
N LYS A 103 11.24 10.38 -18.93
CA LYS A 103 10.96 10.35 -20.37
C LYS A 103 11.56 11.55 -21.10
N LYS A 104 11.61 12.73 -20.46
CA LYS A 104 12.16 13.98 -21.03
C LYS A 104 13.63 13.86 -21.43
N TYR A 105 14.43 13.09 -20.70
CA TYR A 105 15.87 12.93 -20.95
C TYR A 105 16.24 11.67 -21.78
N GLY A 106 15.24 11.00 -22.35
CA GLY A 106 15.42 9.75 -23.11
C GLY A 106 15.59 8.52 -22.21
N PHE A 107 15.03 7.38 -22.61
CA PHE A 107 15.20 6.13 -21.88
C PHE A 107 16.66 5.67 -22.00
N LYS A 108 17.48 5.85 -20.95
CA LYS A 108 18.68 5.03 -20.80
C LYS A 108 18.21 3.58 -20.66
N LYS A 109 18.56 2.72 -21.62
CA LYS A 109 18.36 1.28 -21.53
C LYS A 109 18.96 0.82 -20.20
N ARG A 110 18.13 0.18 -19.37
CA ARG A 110 18.52 -0.40 -18.10
C ARG A 110 19.31 -1.68 -18.32
#